data_AF-A0A7S3GVZ7-F1
#
_entry.id   AF-A0A7S3GVZ7-F1
#
_cell.length_a   1.000
_cell.length_b   1.000
_cell.length_c   1.000
_cell.angle_alpha   90.00
_cell.angle_beta   90.00
_cell.angle_gamma   90.00
#
_symmetry.space_group_name_H-M   'P 1'
#
loop_
_entity.id
_entity.type
_entity.pdbx_description
1 polymer ?
#
loop_
_entity_poly.entity_id
_entity_poly.type
_entity_poly.pdbx_seq_one_letter_code
_entity_poly.pdbx_strand_id
1 'polypeptide(L)'
;GVASAAKKGRRTADPDLAKYDSIAAVVRDADGYPSGIKAMLASAVKVSLAAPRDLRHGFAESMVAMMEEVLKSVEASVRQKVAELELKVGESDQEKAVREAAVDSTTASCAG
;
A
#
# COMPACT_ATOMS: atom_id res chain seq x y z
N GLY A 1 -30.83 -43.73 1.86
CA GLY A 1 -29.43 -43.87 2.31
C GLY A 1 -28.60 -44.35 1.12
N VAL A 2 -27.32 -44.03 0.97
CA VAL A 2 -26.35 -43.44 1.90
C VAL A 2 -25.24 -42.77 1.06
N ALA A 3 -24.66 -41.70 1.62
CA ALA A 3 -23.29 -41.21 1.47
C ALA A 3 -22.85 -40.57 0.14
N SER A 4 -23.01 -39.24 0.09
CA SER A 4 -22.10 -38.34 -0.61
C SER A 4 -20.75 -38.32 0.13
N ALA A 5 -19.69 -38.83 -0.50
CA ALA A 5 -18.34 -38.84 0.05
C ALA A 5 -17.60 -37.55 -0.34
N ALA A 6 -17.81 -36.48 0.43
CA ALA A 6 -16.92 -35.33 0.38
C ALA A 6 -15.57 -35.74 1.00
N LYS A 7 -14.57 -36.01 0.14
CA LYS A 7 -13.16 -36.12 0.55
C LYS A 7 -12.76 -34.81 1.23
N LYS A 8 -12.73 -34.81 2.56
CA LYS A 8 -12.14 -33.74 3.36
C LYS A 8 -10.63 -33.78 3.15
N GLY A 9 -10.18 -33.18 2.05
CA GLY A 9 -8.77 -32.88 1.82
C GLY A 9 -8.24 -32.10 3.02
N ARG A 10 -7.17 -32.60 3.63
CA ARG A 10 -6.43 -31.96 4.70
C ARG A 10 -6.11 -30.53 4.25
N ARG A 11 -6.74 -29.53 4.87
CA ARG A 11 -6.40 -28.11 4.67
C ARG A 11 -4.95 -27.94 5.10
N THR A 12 -4.01 -28.05 4.18
CA THR A 12 -2.69 -27.46 4.32
C THR A 12 -2.90 -25.97 4.58
N ALA A 13 -2.18 -25.43 5.57
CA ALA A 13 -2.16 -24.00 5.79
C ALA A 13 -1.83 -23.33 4.44
N ASP A 14 -2.66 -22.38 4.05
CA ASP A 14 -2.51 -21.66 2.80
C ASP A 14 -1.17 -20.90 2.85
N PRO A 15 -0.19 -21.23 2.00
CA PRO A 15 1.14 -20.62 2.06
C PRO A 15 1.10 -19.11 1.78
N ASP A 16 0.03 -18.62 1.16
CA ASP A 16 -0.12 -17.22 0.79
C ASP A 16 -0.97 -16.42 1.79
N LEU A 17 -1.37 -17.03 2.92
CA LEU A 17 -2.19 -16.36 3.93
C LEU A 17 -1.61 -15.01 4.38
N ALA A 18 -0.30 -14.97 4.65
CA ALA A 18 0.39 -13.76 5.06
C ALA A 18 0.34 -12.66 3.97
N LYS A 19 0.34 -13.04 2.69
CA LYS A 19 0.22 -12.08 1.58
C LYS A 19 -1.19 -11.52 1.50
N TYR A 20 -2.20 -12.37 1.70
CA TYR A 20 -3.59 -11.91 1.75
C TYR A 20 -3.84 -10.96 2.91
N ASP A 21 -3.29 -11.26 4.09
CA ASP A 21 -3.40 -10.37 5.26
C ASP A 21 -2.71 -9.02 5.02
N SER A 22 -1.54 -9.03 4.35
CA SER A 22 -0.84 -7.82 3.96
C SER A 22 -1.67 -6.96 3.00
N ILE A 23 -2.25 -7.56 1.95
CA ILE A 23 -3.10 -6.83 1.00
C ILE A 23 -4.34 -6.28 1.71
N ALA A 24 -4.98 -7.10 2.55
CA ALA A 24 -6.15 -6.68 3.31
C ALA A 24 -5.85 -5.52 4.27
N ALA A 25 -4.66 -5.49 4.88
CA ALA A 25 -4.22 -4.37 5.71
C ALA A 25 -4.10 -3.07 4.89
N VAL A 26 -3.39 -3.11 3.76
CA VAL A 26 -3.24 -1.93 2.88
C VAL A 26 -4.59 -1.41 2.40
N VAL A 27 -5.51 -2.30 2.02
CA VAL A 27 -6.86 -1.92 1.59
C VAL A 27 -7.67 -1.27 2.72
N ARG A 28 -7.51 -1.72 3.99
CA ARG A 28 -8.18 -1.09 5.14
C ARG A 28 -7.65 0.31 5.42
N ASP A 29 -6.36 0.51 5.23
CA ASP A 29 -5.65 1.74 5.55
C ASP A 29 -5.67 2.75 4.39
N ALA A 30 -6.23 2.37 3.24
CA ALA A 30 -6.36 3.26 2.09
C ALA A 30 -7.17 4.53 2.44
N ASP A 31 -6.60 5.70 2.17
CA ASP A 31 -7.27 6.99 2.35
C ASP A 31 -8.23 7.27 1.18
N GLY A 32 -9.25 8.11 1.42
CA GLY A 32 -10.17 8.55 0.36
C GLY A 32 -11.31 7.57 0.00
N TYR A 33 -11.41 6.42 0.67
CA TYR A 33 -12.50 5.45 0.48
C TYR A 33 -13.38 5.29 1.72
N PRO A 34 -14.70 5.07 1.56
CA PRO A 34 -15.61 4.78 2.67
C PRO A 34 -15.19 3.54 3.48
N SER A 35 -15.28 3.62 4.81
CA SER A 35 -14.87 2.54 5.72
C SER A 35 -15.56 1.20 5.45
N GLY A 36 -16.86 1.23 5.13
CA GLY A 36 -17.62 0.03 4.78
C GLY A 36 -17.11 -0.67 3.51
N ILE A 37 -16.72 0.11 2.49
CA ILE A 37 -16.17 -0.42 1.24
C ILE A 37 -14.79 -1.03 1.50
N LYS A 38 -13.93 -0.35 2.27
CA LYS A 38 -12.61 -0.86 2.65
C LYS A 38 -12.69 -2.17 3.44
N ALA A 39 -13.60 -2.25 4.41
CA ALA A 39 -13.81 -3.47 5.20
C ALA A 39 -14.31 -4.63 4.32
N MET A 40 -15.26 -4.35 3.42
CA MET A 40 -15.77 -5.33 2.46
C MET A 40 -14.65 -5.85 1.56
N LEU A 41 -13.90 -4.96 0.91
CA LEU A 41 -12.80 -5.35 0.02
C LEU A 41 -11.74 -6.13 0.79
N ALA A 42 -11.31 -5.67 1.97
CA ALA A 42 -10.34 -6.38 2.80
C ALA A 42 -10.80 -7.80 3.17
N SER A 43 -12.09 -8.00 3.45
CA SER A 43 -12.66 -9.33 3.73
C SER A 43 -12.71 -10.23 2.49
N ALA A 44 -12.85 -9.64 1.30
CA ALA A 44 -12.92 -10.35 0.03
C ALA A 44 -11.54 -10.79 -0.51
N VAL A 45 -10.43 -10.27 0.01
CA VAL A 45 -9.06 -10.53 -0.50
C VAL A 45 -8.78 -12.02 -0.61
N LYS A 46 -8.98 -12.77 0.48
CA LYS A 46 -8.70 -14.20 0.50
C LYS A 46 -9.60 -14.98 -0.46
N VAL A 47 -10.90 -14.69 -0.47
CA VAL A 47 -11.86 -15.42 -1.31
C VAL A 47 -11.61 -15.17 -2.79
N SER A 48 -11.19 -13.95 -3.15
CA SER A 48 -10.97 -13.55 -4.54
C SER A 48 -9.60 -13.95 -5.08
N LEU A 49 -8.59 -14.13 -4.21
CA LEU A 49 -7.21 -14.45 -4.61
C LEU A 49 -6.79 -15.90 -4.35
N ALA A 50 -7.53 -16.66 -3.53
CA ALA A 50 -7.22 -18.08 -3.27
C ALA A 50 -7.46 -18.99 -4.49
N ALA A 51 -8.35 -18.58 -5.41
CA ALA A 51 -8.55 -19.28 -6.66
C ALA A 51 -7.56 -18.80 -7.75
N PRO A 52 -6.97 -19.72 -8.54
CA PRO A 52 -6.25 -19.37 -9.76
C PRO A 52 -7.10 -18.48 -10.66
N ARG A 53 -6.45 -17.56 -11.41
CA ARG A 53 -7.13 -16.54 -12.22
C ARG A 53 -8.21 -17.13 -13.11
N ASP A 54 -7.92 -18.23 -13.81
CA ASP A 54 -8.85 -18.86 -14.76
C ASP A 54 -10.05 -19.56 -14.09
N LEU A 55 -10.02 -19.71 -12.77
CA LEU A 55 -11.08 -20.29 -11.94
C LEU A 55 -11.84 -19.25 -11.12
N ARG A 56 -11.49 -17.96 -11.25
CA ARG A 56 -12.21 -16.88 -10.57
C ARG A 56 -13.57 -16.70 -11.22
N HIS A 57 -14.63 -16.82 -10.43
CA HIS A 57 -15.97 -16.44 -10.87
C HIS A 57 -16.09 -14.91 -10.92
N GLY A 58 -17.04 -14.36 -11.69
CA GLY A 58 -17.12 -12.91 -11.97
C GLY A 58 -17.14 -11.98 -10.75
N PHE A 59 -17.61 -12.46 -9.60
CA PHE A 59 -17.49 -11.75 -8.33
C PHE A 59 -16.03 -11.55 -7.90
N ALA A 60 -15.22 -12.61 -7.91
CA ALA A 60 -13.81 -12.56 -7.54
C ALA A 60 -13.02 -11.65 -8.49
N GLU A 61 -13.33 -11.68 -9.79
CA GLU A 61 -12.71 -10.76 -10.76
C GLU A 61 -13.04 -9.30 -10.46
N SER A 62 -14.31 -9.00 -10.19
CA SER A 62 -14.75 -7.63 -9.87
C SER A 62 -14.13 -7.12 -8.57
N MET A 63 -14.03 -7.98 -7.55
CA MET A 63 -13.36 -7.63 -6.30
C MET A 63 -11.86 -7.37 -6.51
N VAL A 64 -11.19 -8.20 -7.33
CA VAL A 64 -9.77 -8.01 -7.66
C VAL A 64 -9.54 -6.69 -8.40
N ALA A 65 -10.40 -6.36 -9.36
CA ALA A 65 -10.31 -5.09 -10.09
C ALA A 65 -10.43 -3.88 -9.16
N MET A 66 -11.37 -3.91 -8.21
CA MET A 66 -11.50 -2.84 -7.21
C MET A 66 -10.32 -2.78 -6.25
N MET A 67 -9.80 -3.93 -5.79
CA MET A 67 -8.58 -3.96 -4.98
C MET A 67 -7.39 -3.39 -5.75
N GLU A 68 -7.27 -3.68 -7.04
CA GLU A 68 -6.21 -3.16 -7.90
C GLU A 68 -6.28 -1.62 -8.01
N GLU A 69 -7.47 -1.05 -8.18
CA GLU A 69 -7.66 0.40 -8.19
C GLU A 69 -7.24 1.04 -6.87
N VAL A 70 -7.66 0.48 -5.74
CA VAL A 70 -7.29 0.96 -4.40
C VAL A 70 -5.77 0.86 -4.18
N LEU A 71 -5.15 -0.25 -4.58
CA LEU A 71 -3.70 -0.42 -4.42
C LEU A 71 -2.91 0.57 -5.29
N LYS A 72 -3.36 0.83 -6.52
CA LYS A 72 -2.75 1.84 -7.41
C LYS A 72 -2.88 3.25 -6.85
N SER A 73 -4.02 3.60 -6.25
CA SER A 73 -4.19 4.93 -5.65
C SER A 73 -3.31 5.11 -4.41
N VAL A 74 -3.16 4.06 -3.58
CA VAL A 74 -2.21 4.05 -2.45
C VAL A 74 -0.77 4.19 -2.95
N GLU A 75 -0.36 3.43 -3.96
CA GLU A 75 0.97 3.52 -4.55
C GLU A 75 1.27 4.93 -5.08
N ALA A 76 0.32 5.54 -5.79
CA ALA A 76 0.45 6.90 -6.28
C ALA A 76 0.59 7.91 -5.13
N SER A 77 -0.22 7.79 -4.07
CA SER A 77 -0.14 8.66 -2.90
C SER A 77 1.20 8.55 -2.19
N VAL A 78 1.73 7.33 -2.03
CA VAL A 78 3.05 7.10 -1.42
C VAL A 78 4.15 7.73 -2.27
N ARG A 79 4.13 7.53 -3.60
CA ARG A 79 5.10 8.15 -4.52
C ARG A 79 5.07 9.67 -4.44
N GLN A 80 3.88 10.26 -4.39
CA GLN A 80 3.73 11.71 -4.24
C GLN A 80 4.31 12.19 -2.91
N LYS A 81 4.01 11.52 -1.79
CA LYS A 81 4.56 11.86 -0.47
C LYS A 81 6.08 11.79 -0.44
N VAL A 82 6.69 10.78 -1.09
CA VAL A 82 8.15 10.67 -1.21
C VAL A 82 8.71 11.85 -1.99
N ALA A 83 8.17 12.16 -3.17
CA ALA A 83 8.63 13.28 -3.98
C ALA A 83 8.50 14.63 -3.24
N GLU A 84 7.40 14.85 -2.51
CA GLU A 84 7.21 16.05 -1.68
C GLU A 84 8.23 16.14 -0.54
N LEU A 85 8.59 15.01 0.08
CA LEU A 85 9.59 14.98 1.14
C LEU A 85 11.01 15.21 0.60
N GLU A 86 11.34 14.63 -0.55
CA GLU A 86 12.63 14.86 -1.22
C GLU A 86 12.82 16.33 -1.59
N LEU A 87 11.76 16.99 -2.11
CA LEU A 87 11.79 18.43 -2.38
C LEU A 87 12.03 19.25 -1.11
N LYS A 88 11.31 18.96 -0.02
CA LYS A 88 11.49 19.68 1.25
C LYS A 88 12.90 19.51 1.84
N VAL A 89 13.49 18.32 1.70
CA VAL A 89 14.87 18.09 2.13
C VAL A 89 15.84 18.92 1.28
N GLY A 90 15.66 18.93 -0.05
CA GLY A 90 16.46 19.76 -0.94
C GLY A 90 16.37 21.26 -0.65
N GLU A 91 15.17 21.77 -0.39
CA GLU A 91 14.93 23.17 0.02
C GLU A 91 15.62 23.48 1.36
N SER A 92 15.48 22.60 2.35
CA SER A 92 16.15 22.74 3.65
C SER A 92 17.67 22.79 3.51
N ASP A 93 18.26 21.94 2.66
CA ASP A 93 19.71 21.90 2.46
C ASP A 93 20.22 23.15 1.74
N GLN A 94 19.45 23.69 0.78
CA GLN A 94 19.76 24.97 0.15
C GLN A 94 19.72 26.12 1.16
N GLU A 95 18.67 26.20 1.99
CA GLU A 95 18.57 27.23 3.03
C GLU A 95 19.73 27.16 4.02
N LYS A 96 20.15 25.95 4.42
CA LYS A 96 21.32 25.77 5.28
C LYS A 96 22.59 26.27 4.62
N ALA A 97 22.85 25.88 3.37
CA ALA A 97 24.04 26.33 2.64
C ALA A 97 24.09 27.86 2.50
N VAL A 98 22.95 28.51 2.26
CA VAL A 98 22.85 29.98 2.21
C VAL A 98 23.16 30.60 3.58
N ARG A 99 22.62 30.04 4.67
CA ARG A 99 22.89 30.54 6.03
C ARG A 99 24.35 30.34 6.43
N GLU A 100 24.95 29.20 6.10
CA GLU A 100 26.37 28.91 6.37
C GLU A 100 27.28 29.88 5.60
N ALA A 101 27.04 30.09 4.31
CA ALA A 101 27.80 31.06 3.51
C ALA A 101 27.67 32.51 4.04
N ALA A 102 26.49 32.89 4.57
CA ALA A 102 26.30 34.19 5.19
C ALA A 102 27.08 34.35 6.52
N VAL A 103 27.15 33.28 7.33
CA VAL A 103 27.96 33.27 8.56
C VAL A 103 29.45 33.35 8.22
N ASP A 104 29.92 32.56 7.26
CA ASP A 104 31.33 32.56 6.84
C ASP A 104 31.77 33.92 6.28
N SER A 105 30.94 34.56 5.45
CA SER A 105 31.24 35.89 4.93
C SER A 105 31.25 36.98 6.01
N THR A 106 30.35 36.89 7.01
CA THR A 106 30.30 37.86 8.11
C THR A 106 31.47 37.69 9.07
N THR A 107 31.83 36.45 9.41
CA THR A 107 32.99 36.15 10.28
C THR A 107 34.32 36.56 9.62
N ALA A 108 34.47 36.36 8.31
CA ALA A 108 35.62 36.83 7.55
C ALA A 108 35.74 38.37 7.53
N SER A 109 34.62 39.10 7.52
CA SER A 109 34.59 40.56 7.49
C SER A 109 34.81 41.23 8.85
N CYS A 110 34.55 40.55 9.97
CA CYS A 110 34.73 41.11 11.32
C CYS A 110 36.10 40.78 11.96
N ALA A 111 36.91 39.95 11.31
CA ALA A 111 38.23 39.52 11.81
C ALA A 111 39.42 40.30 11.21
N GLY A 112 39.16 41.30 10.36
CA GLY A 112 40.16 42.25 9.82
C GLY A 112 39.99 43.64 10.41
#